data_AF-A0A259F939-F1
#
_entry.id   AF-A0A259F939-F1
#
_cell.length_a   1.000
_cell.length_b   1.000
_cell.length_c   1.000
_cell.angle_alpha   90.00
_cell.angle_beta   90.00
_cell.angle_gamma   90.00
#
_symmetry.space_group_name_H-M   'P 1'
#
loop_
_entity.id
_entity.type
_entity.pdbx_description
1 polymer ?
#
loop_
_entity_poly.entity_id
_entity_poly.type
_entity_poly.pdbx_seq_one_letter_code
_entity_poly.pdbx_strand_id
1 'polypeptide(L)'
;MSNQNNQNFPGGSKSRVNRAGENVRAGTPTDEDLHVIEQWRAAHRAVLNTFQAILRTRTRGTGIAVAQRHKRKRTIFDKLDRLPDMQLSRMDDIAGCRLIFKDIKSLVEFRENFHKARFNHKRRNKPDKYDYIKEPKATGYRGIHDVYEYNVNSAVGKDLAGLYLEIQYRTLVQHAWSTAVEVIGFITESQPKFQQGDHRYERAMALASEILARAFEKSRGAFPDLGDREVVAAFLALDNELGLLKTLRGLNAADKAVTERRNAILIFSGSRELDVRTYRDSTDALRALFELEKEFPDSDVVLVKADTSDDVRLAFRNYFSDARDFIRLMEEGCAKLSNPKGLADVKNPKLSAKKQ
;
A
#
# COMPACT_ATOMS: atom_id res chain seq x y z
N MET A 1 28.34 20.97 -30.35
CA MET A 1 28.77 20.73 -28.96
C MET A 1 27.71 19.91 -28.23
N SER A 2 27.57 18.64 -28.55
CA SER A 2 26.44 17.81 -28.07
C SER A 2 26.85 16.34 -28.04
N ASN A 3 26.74 15.72 -26.86
CA ASN A 3 26.67 14.27 -26.54
C ASN A 3 27.62 13.70 -25.47
N GLN A 4 28.42 14.47 -24.74
CA GLN A 4 29.20 13.89 -23.63
C GLN A 4 28.39 13.63 -22.34
N ASN A 5 27.20 14.23 -22.17
CA ASN A 5 26.43 14.08 -20.92
C ASN A 5 25.58 12.79 -20.82
N ASN A 6 25.61 11.90 -21.81
CA ASN A 6 24.67 10.78 -21.91
C ASN A 6 25.31 9.39 -21.79
N GLN A 7 26.62 9.29 -21.50
CA GLN A 7 27.33 8.02 -21.26
C GLN A 7 27.36 7.62 -19.77
N ASN A 8 27.20 8.58 -18.86
CA ASN A 8 27.26 8.33 -17.41
C ASN A 8 25.89 8.08 -16.77
N PHE A 9 24.80 8.05 -17.54
CA PHE A 9 23.50 7.74 -16.98
C PHE A 9 23.47 6.27 -16.52
N PRO A 10 22.86 5.92 -15.37
CA PRO A 10 22.78 4.53 -14.92
C PRO A 10 22.15 3.62 -15.98
N GLY A 11 22.86 2.57 -16.39
CA GLY A 11 22.47 1.73 -17.53
C GLY A 11 22.89 2.30 -18.90
N GLY A 12 23.89 3.18 -18.93
CA GLY A 12 24.46 3.81 -20.12
C GLY A 12 23.69 5.06 -20.54
N SER A 13 22.44 4.90 -21.00
CA SER A 13 21.58 6.01 -21.46
C SER A 13 20.09 5.70 -21.27
N LYS A 14 19.24 6.74 -21.28
CA LYS A 14 17.78 6.56 -21.19
C LYS A 14 17.23 5.66 -22.30
N SER A 15 17.75 5.77 -23.52
CA SER A 15 17.34 4.92 -24.65
C SER A 15 17.79 3.47 -24.49
N ARG A 16 19.00 3.23 -23.94
CA ARG A 16 19.48 1.87 -23.63
C ARG A 16 18.61 1.20 -22.56
N VAL A 17 18.23 1.94 -21.52
CA VAL A 17 17.33 1.46 -20.45
C VAL A 17 15.93 1.17 -20.99
N ASN A 18 15.38 2.02 -21.86
CA ASN A 18 14.07 1.78 -22.47
C ASN A 18 14.06 0.53 -23.35
N ARG A 19 15.07 0.36 -24.20
CA ARG A 19 15.22 -0.85 -25.03
C ARG A 19 15.36 -2.13 -24.19
N ALA A 20 16.08 -2.08 -23.07
CA ALA A 20 16.13 -3.21 -22.15
C ALA A 20 14.73 -3.56 -21.60
N GLY A 21 13.94 -2.55 -21.23
CA GLY A 21 12.55 -2.74 -20.78
C GLY A 21 11.62 -3.27 -21.87
N GLU A 22 11.80 -2.84 -23.12
CA GLU A 22 11.07 -3.35 -24.29
C GLU A 22 11.38 -4.83 -24.55
N ASN A 23 12.64 -5.23 -24.47
CA ASN A 23 13.05 -6.63 -24.62
C ASN A 23 12.48 -7.52 -23.51
N VAL A 24 12.40 -7.03 -22.27
CA VAL A 24 11.72 -7.74 -21.17
C VAL A 24 10.24 -7.94 -21.48
N ARG A 25 9.54 -6.90 -21.96
CA ARG A 25 8.13 -7.01 -22.35
C ARG A 25 7.94 -8.01 -23.50
N ALA A 26 8.84 -8.02 -24.47
CA ALA A 26 8.80 -8.94 -25.60
C ALA A 26 9.12 -10.40 -25.21
N GLY A 27 9.50 -10.67 -23.96
CA GLY A 27 9.91 -12.00 -23.51
C GLY A 27 11.28 -12.44 -24.02
N THR A 28 12.08 -11.52 -24.57
CA THR A 28 13.40 -11.80 -25.15
C THR A 28 14.53 -10.94 -24.53
N PRO A 29 14.65 -10.81 -23.21
CA PRO A 29 15.74 -10.04 -22.61
C PRO A 29 17.08 -10.77 -22.73
N THR A 30 18.13 -10.03 -23.08
CA THR A 30 19.51 -10.53 -22.96
C THR A 30 20.03 -10.37 -21.53
N ASP A 31 21.10 -11.09 -21.16
CA ASP A 31 21.75 -10.89 -19.85
C ASP A 31 22.25 -9.45 -19.66
N GLU A 32 22.70 -8.83 -20.75
CA GLU A 32 23.09 -7.41 -20.75
C GLU A 32 21.89 -6.49 -20.45
N ASP A 33 20.71 -6.76 -21.02
CA ASP A 33 19.49 -6.02 -20.71
C ASP A 33 19.14 -6.13 -19.23
N LEU A 34 19.19 -7.34 -18.67
CA LEU A 34 18.92 -7.58 -17.26
C LEU A 34 19.92 -6.85 -16.35
N HIS A 35 21.19 -6.79 -16.75
CA HIS A 35 22.23 -6.04 -16.06
C HIS A 35 21.98 -4.52 -16.10
N VAL A 36 21.65 -3.98 -17.28
CA VAL A 36 21.31 -2.55 -17.46
C VAL A 36 20.14 -2.15 -16.58
N ILE A 37 19.09 -2.97 -16.53
CA ILE A 37 17.91 -2.70 -15.70
C ILE A 37 18.30 -2.70 -14.21
N GLU A 38 19.10 -3.67 -13.75
CA GLU A 38 19.50 -3.72 -12.35
C GLU A 38 20.41 -2.56 -11.96
N GLN A 39 21.37 -2.18 -12.82
CA GLN A 39 22.23 -1.02 -12.61
C GLN A 39 21.39 0.27 -12.48
N TRP A 40 20.46 0.49 -13.41
CA TRP A 40 19.57 1.63 -13.40
C TRP A 40 18.65 1.65 -12.17
N ARG A 41 18.08 0.49 -11.82
CA ARG A 41 17.23 0.32 -10.63
C ARG A 41 18.00 0.56 -9.33
N ALA A 42 19.22 0.04 -9.22
CA ALA A 42 20.09 0.20 -8.05
C ALA A 42 20.47 1.67 -7.82
N ALA A 43 20.71 2.44 -8.89
CA ALA A 43 21.05 3.85 -8.82
C ALA A 43 19.95 4.71 -8.14
N HIS A 44 18.68 4.29 -8.22
CA HIS A 44 17.59 4.97 -7.53
C HIS A 44 17.70 4.93 -5.99
N ARG A 45 18.54 4.05 -5.42
CA ARG A 45 18.78 4.00 -3.97
C ARG A 45 19.41 5.30 -3.46
N ALA A 46 20.32 5.89 -4.21
CA ALA A 46 20.96 7.15 -3.83
C ALA A 46 19.96 8.33 -3.88
N VAL A 47 19.08 8.36 -4.89
CA VAL A 47 17.97 9.31 -4.99
C VAL A 47 17.03 9.18 -3.79
N LEU A 48 16.64 7.95 -3.47
CA LEU A 48 15.76 7.62 -2.35
C LEU A 48 16.35 8.06 -0.99
N ASN A 49 17.65 7.82 -0.77
CA ASN A 49 18.34 8.25 0.45
C ASN A 49 18.38 9.78 0.57
N THR A 50 18.64 10.49 -0.54
CA THR A 50 18.64 11.96 -0.56
C THR A 50 17.28 12.51 -0.15
N PHE A 51 16.20 12.04 -0.78
CA PHE A 51 14.85 12.51 -0.46
C PHE A 51 14.41 12.10 0.96
N GLN A 52 14.76 10.90 1.42
CA GLN A 52 14.45 10.49 2.79
C GLN A 52 15.12 11.41 3.81
N ALA A 53 16.40 11.77 3.61
CA ALA A 53 17.09 12.70 4.50
C ALA A 53 16.39 14.06 4.53
N ILE A 54 16.08 14.63 3.35
CA ILE A 54 15.35 15.90 3.24
C ILE A 54 14.01 15.84 3.97
N LEU A 55 13.23 14.77 3.77
CA LEU A 55 11.91 14.62 4.35
C LEU A 55 11.99 14.42 5.86
N ARG A 56 12.89 13.57 6.36
CA ARG A 56 13.11 13.37 7.81
C ARG A 56 13.53 14.65 8.53
N THR A 57 14.38 15.47 7.91
CA THR A 57 14.74 16.78 8.46
C THR A 57 13.51 17.68 8.57
N ARG A 58 12.66 17.70 7.53
CA ARG A 58 11.46 18.56 7.50
C ARG A 58 10.32 18.06 8.39
N THR A 59 10.25 16.76 8.67
CA THR A 59 9.26 16.18 9.58
C THR A 59 9.78 16.04 11.02
N ARG A 60 11.00 16.49 11.32
CA ARG A 60 11.57 16.41 12.68
C ARG A 60 10.69 17.19 13.67
N GLY A 61 10.36 16.55 14.79
CA GLY A 61 9.49 17.15 15.81
C GLY A 61 8.00 17.19 15.43
N THR A 62 7.64 16.66 14.26
CA THR A 62 6.24 16.45 13.86
C THR A 62 5.79 15.02 14.17
N GLY A 63 4.48 14.78 14.17
CA GLY A 63 3.92 13.42 14.23
C GLY A 63 3.87 12.70 12.87
N ILE A 64 4.55 13.20 11.84
CA ILE A 64 4.50 12.65 10.47
C ILE A 64 5.51 11.52 10.34
N ALA A 65 5.03 10.31 10.05
CA ALA A 65 5.91 9.16 9.80
C ALA A 65 6.43 9.17 8.36
N VAL A 66 7.71 8.83 8.17
CA VAL A 66 8.36 8.78 6.85
C VAL A 66 8.90 7.37 6.60
N ALA A 67 8.38 6.72 5.56
CA ALA A 67 8.82 5.42 5.08
C ALA A 67 9.43 5.51 3.68
N GLN A 68 10.28 4.55 3.32
CA GLN A 68 10.85 4.42 1.98
C GLN A 68 10.30 3.16 1.31
N ARG A 69 10.18 3.22 -0.01
CA ARG A 69 9.82 2.09 -0.86
C ARG A 69 10.74 2.08 -2.07
N HIS A 70 11.47 1.00 -2.25
CA HIS A 70 12.26 0.75 -3.47
C HIS A 70 11.61 -0.38 -4.23
N LYS A 71 11.27 -0.15 -5.50
CA LYS A 71 10.47 -1.10 -6.27
C LYS A 71 11.26 -2.36 -6.58
N ARG A 72 10.62 -3.51 -6.48
CA ARG A 72 11.26 -4.81 -6.78
C ARG A 72 11.30 -5.06 -8.28
N LYS A 73 12.32 -5.80 -8.74
CA LYS A 73 12.51 -6.16 -10.16
C LYS A 73 11.27 -6.83 -10.76
N ARG A 74 10.69 -7.82 -10.07
CA ARG A 74 9.46 -8.52 -10.51
C ARG A 74 8.31 -7.53 -10.76
N THR A 75 8.02 -6.65 -9.80
CA THR A 75 6.96 -5.63 -9.94
C THR A 75 7.24 -4.58 -11.01
N ILE A 76 8.51 -4.37 -11.39
CA ILE A 76 8.86 -3.54 -12.56
C ILE A 76 8.45 -4.27 -13.83
N PHE A 77 8.77 -5.57 -13.93
CA PHE A 77 8.46 -6.39 -15.10
C PHE A 77 6.94 -6.55 -15.27
N ASP A 78 6.22 -6.87 -14.20
CA ASP A 78 4.76 -6.97 -14.19
C ASP A 78 4.11 -5.63 -14.64
N LYS A 79 4.69 -4.48 -14.29
CA LYS A 79 4.20 -3.16 -14.71
C LYS A 79 4.49 -2.90 -16.19
N LEU A 80 5.63 -3.34 -16.72
CA LEU A 80 5.97 -3.21 -18.13
C LEU A 80 5.05 -4.06 -19.01
N ASP A 81 4.69 -5.25 -18.53
CA ASP A 81 3.76 -6.17 -19.19
C ASP A 81 2.34 -5.58 -19.22
N ARG A 82 1.80 -5.19 -18.05
CA ARG A 82 0.44 -4.65 -17.93
C ARG A 82 0.23 -3.30 -18.62
N LEU A 83 1.28 -2.51 -18.83
CA LEU A 83 1.20 -1.17 -19.42
C LEU A 83 2.07 -1.09 -20.70
N PRO A 84 1.49 -1.33 -21.89
CA PRO A 84 2.23 -1.36 -23.15
C PRO A 84 2.99 -0.07 -23.49
N ASP A 85 2.48 1.09 -23.08
CA ASP A 85 3.13 2.38 -23.35
C ASP A 85 4.17 2.77 -22.28
N MET A 86 4.36 1.95 -21.24
CA MET A 86 5.28 2.25 -20.14
C MET A 86 6.73 2.14 -20.62
N GLN A 87 7.45 3.26 -20.62
CA GLN A 87 8.90 3.28 -20.82
C GLN A 87 9.62 3.17 -19.49
N LEU A 88 10.57 2.24 -19.38
CA LEU A 88 11.26 1.95 -18.12
C LEU A 88 11.91 3.22 -17.53
N SER A 89 12.62 4.01 -18.34
CA SER A 89 13.29 5.23 -17.90
C SER A 89 12.32 6.32 -17.40
N ARG A 90 11.01 6.19 -17.67
CA ARG A 90 9.95 7.11 -17.25
C ARG A 90 9.14 6.58 -16.08
N MET A 91 9.43 5.36 -15.60
CA MET A 91 8.74 4.78 -14.45
C MET A 91 9.09 5.60 -13.20
N ASP A 92 8.08 6.28 -12.67
CA ASP A 92 8.17 7.25 -11.58
C ASP A 92 8.31 6.59 -10.19
N ASP A 93 7.76 5.40 -10.04
CA ASP A 93 7.63 4.70 -8.76
C ASP A 93 8.75 3.67 -8.48
N ILE A 94 9.94 3.82 -9.08
CA ILE A 94 11.11 2.97 -8.76
C ILE A 94 11.65 3.27 -7.37
N ALA A 95 11.75 4.55 -7.03
CA ALA A 95 12.02 5.02 -5.68
C ALA A 95 10.83 5.84 -5.20
N GLY A 96 10.37 5.54 -3.99
CA GLY A 96 9.22 6.17 -3.38
C GLY A 96 9.46 6.53 -1.92
N CYS A 97 9.06 7.73 -1.51
CA CYS A 97 8.91 8.08 -0.11
C CYS A 97 7.43 8.13 0.23
N ARG A 98 7.04 7.59 1.39
CA ARG A 98 5.67 7.70 1.91
C ARG A 98 5.67 8.53 3.18
N LEU A 99 4.81 9.53 3.23
CA LEU A 99 4.53 10.30 4.42
C LEU A 99 3.13 9.99 4.92
N ILE A 100 3.04 9.67 6.21
CA ILE A 100 1.78 9.29 6.86
C ILE A 100 1.43 10.37 7.89
N PHE A 101 0.26 10.98 7.70
CA PHE A 101 -0.23 12.12 8.44
C PHE A 101 -1.40 11.73 9.35
N LYS A 102 -1.58 12.47 10.45
CA LYS A 102 -2.73 12.27 11.33
C LYS A 102 -4.06 12.66 10.68
N ASP A 103 -4.06 13.65 9.79
CA ASP A 103 -5.26 14.22 9.17
C ASP A 103 -4.94 14.89 7.81
N ILE A 104 -5.99 15.19 7.05
CA ILE A 104 -5.89 15.81 5.72
C ILE A 104 -5.28 17.22 5.79
N LYS A 105 -5.58 17.96 6.85
CA LYS A 105 -5.12 19.35 7.00
C LYS A 105 -3.59 19.43 7.09
N SER A 106 -3.00 18.65 7.99
CA SER A 106 -1.54 18.56 8.16
C SER A 106 -0.84 18.01 6.93
N LEU A 107 -1.49 17.10 6.19
CA LEU A 107 -1.03 16.61 4.90
C LEU A 107 -0.91 17.75 3.87
N VAL A 108 -1.99 18.51 3.68
CA VAL A 108 -2.03 19.62 2.70
C VAL A 108 -1.04 20.72 3.09
N GLU A 109 -1.02 21.13 4.36
CA GLU A 109 -0.10 22.15 4.86
C GLU A 109 1.38 21.77 4.64
N PHE A 110 1.75 20.52 4.96
CA PHE A 110 3.11 20.03 4.71
C PHE A 110 3.44 20.04 3.22
N ARG A 111 2.52 19.52 2.39
CA ARG A 111 2.72 19.40 0.94
C ARG A 111 2.90 20.78 0.28
N GLU A 112 2.07 21.76 0.62
CA GLU A 112 2.20 23.13 0.11
C GLU A 112 3.53 23.77 0.51
N ASN A 113 3.96 23.60 1.77
CA ASN A 113 5.25 24.09 2.22
C ASN A 113 6.42 23.39 1.52
N PHE A 114 6.29 22.09 1.26
CA PHE A 114 7.28 21.32 0.52
C PHE A 114 7.36 21.77 -0.96
N HIS A 115 6.25 22.13 -1.58
CA HIS A 115 6.23 22.66 -2.95
C HIS A 115 6.93 24.02 -3.07
N LYS A 116 6.87 24.84 -2.01
CA LYS A 116 7.55 26.14 -1.93
C LYS A 116 9.04 26.01 -1.53
N ALA A 117 9.50 24.81 -1.19
CA ALA A 117 10.87 24.59 -0.74
C ALA A 117 11.89 24.93 -1.83
N ARG A 118 12.97 25.62 -1.43
CA ARG A 118 14.09 25.91 -2.33
C ARG A 118 15.04 24.72 -2.37
N PHE A 119 14.99 23.97 -3.47
CA PHE A 119 15.90 22.88 -3.81
C PHE A 119 15.93 22.68 -5.33
N ASN A 120 16.95 22.00 -5.84
CA ASN A 120 17.15 21.86 -7.29
C ASN A 120 16.25 20.80 -7.94
N HIS A 121 15.60 19.96 -7.14
CA HIS A 121 14.69 18.92 -7.61
C HIS A 121 13.44 19.52 -8.25
N LYS A 122 13.02 18.97 -9.39
CA LYS A 122 11.90 19.51 -10.17
C LYS A 122 10.67 18.62 -10.04
N ARG A 123 9.53 19.16 -9.60
CA ARG A 123 8.25 18.45 -9.68
C ARG A 123 7.81 18.32 -11.15
N ARG A 124 7.37 17.13 -11.55
CA ARG A 124 7.03 16.77 -12.94
C ARG A 124 5.54 16.77 -13.23
N ASN A 125 4.71 16.55 -12.21
CA ASN A 125 3.26 16.61 -12.32
C ASN A 125 2.71 17.97 -11.87
N LYS A 126 1.54 18.33 -12.41
CA LYS A 126 0.70 19.39 -11.87
C LYS A 126 0.17 18.95 -10.49
N PRO A 127 -0.07 19.88 -9.54
CA PRO A 127 -0.51 19.54 -8.18
C PRO A 127 -1.69 18.57 -8.13
N ASP A 128 -2.70 18.74 -8.97
CA ASP A 128 -3.94 17.97 -8.87
C ASP A 128 -3.93 16.68 -9.70
N LYS A 129 -2.88 16.44 -10.52
CA LYS A 129 -2.85 15.31 -11.47
C LYS A 129 -3.08 13.94 -10.80
N TYR A 130 -2.54 13.78 -9.58
CA TYR A 130 -2.60 12.54 -8.81
C TYR A 130 -3.10 12.82 -7.39
N ASP A 131 -4.06 13.73 -7.26
CA ASP A 131 -4.76 13.98 -6.01
C ASP A 131 -6.01 13.08 -5.94
N TYR A 132 -5.82 11.86 -5.44
CA TYR A 132 -6.90 10.89 -5.28
C TYR A 132 -7.72 11.10 -4.01
N ILE A 133 -7.51 12.20 -3.29
CA ILE A 133 -8.41 12.66 -2.23
C ILE A 133 -9.48 13.55 -2.86
N LYS A 134 -9.07 14.42 -3.78
CA LYS A 134 -9.96 15.27 -4.58
C LYS A 134 -10.69 14.49 -5.68
N GLU A 135 -10.00 13.57 -6.35
CA GLU A 135 -10.55 12.70 -7.40
C GLU A 135 -10.31 11.21 -7.06
N PRO A 136 -11.12 10.63 -6.14
CA PRO A 136 -10.96 9.24 -5.70
C PRO A 136 -11.07 8.23 -6.85
N LYS A 137 -10.28 7.16 -6.78
CA LYS A 137 -10.43 6.06 -7.75
C LYS A 137 -11.68 5.24 -7.45
N ALA A 138 -12.28 4.66 -8.48
CA ALA A 138 -13.38 3.69 -8.35
C ALA A 138 -13.02 2.48 -7.45
N THR A 139 -11.73 2.11 -7.38
CA THR A 139 -11.22 1.07 -6.48
C THR A 139 -11.24 1.46 -5.00
N GLY A 140 -11.59 2.71 -4.68
CA GLY A 140 -11.50 3.27 -3.33
C GLY A 140 -10.10 3.79 -2.97
N TYR A 141 -9.11 3.72 -3.87
CA TYR A 141 -7.79 4.25 -3.58
C TYR A 141 -7.81 5.77 -3.36
N ARG A 142 -7.19 6.21 -2.25
CA ARG A 142 -7.06 7.62 -1.85
C ARG A 142 -5.65 7.95 -1.36
N GLY A 143 -5.28 9.23 -1.49
CA GLY A 143 -3.96 9.77 -1.20
C GLY A 143 -3.47 10.69 -2.31
N ILE A 144 -2.37 11.40 -2.09
CA ILE A 144 -1.80 12.33 -3.07
C ILE A 144 -0.42 11.84 -3.50
N HIS A 145 -0.10 11.93 -4.79
CA HIS A 145 1.23 11.63 -5.31
C HIS A 145 1.89 12.84 -5.96
N ASP A 146 3.17 13.06 -5.65
CA ASP A 146 4.04 13.96 -6.39
C ASP A 146 5.22 13.21 -6.99
N VAL A 147 5.54 13.51 -8.24
CA VAL A 147 6.69 12.95 -8.95
C VAL A 147 7.75 14.02 -9.07
N TYR A 148 8.93 13.74 -8.54
CA TYR A 148 10.10 14.61 -8.61
C TYR A 148 11.16 14.02 -9.52
N GLU A 149 11.81 14.89 -10.28
CA GLU A 149 13.02 14.59 -11.02
C GLU A 149 14.24 15.00 -10.20
N TYR A 150 15.15 14.05 -9.98
CA TYR A 150 16.37 14.24 -9.24
C TYR A 150 17.32 15.17 -9.99
N ASN A 151 17.93 16.08 -9.24
CA ASN A 151 18.84 17.10 -9.76
C ASN A 151 19.64 17.69 -8.60
N VAL A 152 20.95 17.64 -8.68
CA VAL A 152 21.87 18.14 -7.66
C VAL A 152 23.12 18.71 -8.31
N ASN A 153 23.82 19.57 -7.59
CA ASN A 153 25.05 20.20 -8.09
C ASN A 153 26.32 19.37 -7.81
N SER A 154 26.24 18.33 -6.97
CA SER A 154 27.39 17.51 -6.60
C SER A 154 27.90 16.68 -7.77
N ALA A 155 29.23 16.56 -7.91
CA ALA A 155 29.85 15.78 -8.98
C ALA A 155 29.36 14.31 -8.98
N VAL A 156 29.26 13.70 -7.78
CA VAL A 156 28.78 12.32 -7.61
C VAL A 156 27.30 12.15 -7.97
N GLY A 157 26.47 13.18 -7.75
CA GLY A 157 25.03 13.10 -7.99
C GLY A 157 24.59 13.56 -9.38
N LYS A 158 25.47 14.20 -10.16
CA LYS A 158 25.17 14.65 -11.53
C LYS A 158 24.78 13.51 -12.45
N ASP A 159 25.42 12.35 -12.31
CA ASP A 159 25.12 11.16 -13.12
C ASP A 159 23.73 10.58 -12.83
N LEU A 160 23.16 10.87 -11.65
CA LEU A 160 21.82 10.47 -11.24
C LEU A 160 20.74 11.49 -11.68
N ALA A 161 21.14 12.63 -12.25
CA ALA A 161 20.21 13.65 -12.68
C ALA A 161 19.22 13.09 -13.72
N GLY A 162 17.94 13.40 -13.54
CA GLY A 162 16.89 12.91 -14.42
C GLY A 162 16.25 11.59 -14.00
N LEU A 163 16.74 10.93 -12.94
CA LEU A 163 16.02 9.82 -12.30
C LEU A 163 14.79 10.35 -11.55
N TYR A 164 13.74 9.53 -11.46
CA TYR A 164 12.48 9.92 -10.85
C TYR A 164 12.30 9.34 -9.45
N LEU A 165 11.55 10.06 -8.63
CA LEU A 165 11.10 9.61 -7.33
C LEU A 165 9.67 10.08 -7.08
N GLU A 166 8.86 9.16 -6.56
CA GLU A 166 7.49 9.43 -6.13
C GLU A 166 7.45 9.78 -4.63
N ILE A 167 6.66 10.78 -4.26
CA ILE A 167 6.29 11.05 -2.88
C ILE A 167 4.80 10.77 -2.74
N GLN A 168 4.45 9.84 -1.86
CA GLN A 168 3.09 9.49 -1.49
C GLN A 168 2.71 10.16 -0.18
N TYR A 169 1.64 10.94 -0.18
CA TYR A 169 1.07 11.57 1.01
C TYR A 169 -0.23 10.85 1.36
N ARG A 170 -0.33 10.31 2.57
CA ARG A 170 -1.53 9.60 3.05
C ARG A 170 -1.84 9.96 4.49
N THR A 171 -3.11 9.95 4.87
CA THR A 171 -3.46 9.92 6.29
C THR A 171 -3.23 8.52 6.87
N LEU A 172 -3.26 8.38 8.20
CA LEU A 172 -3.29 7.09 8.88
C LEU A 172 -4.42 6.19 8.37
N VAL A 173 -5.59 6.77 8.13
CA VAL A 173 -6.78 6.06 7.64
C VAL A 173 -6.57 5.53 6.21
N GLN A 174 -6.06 6.37 5.32
CA GLN A 174 -5.75 5.99 3.93
C GLN A 174 -4.61 4.96 3.87
N HIS A 175 -3.64 5.06 4.77
CA HIS A 175 -2.57 4.09 4.89
C HIS A 175 -3.09 2.73 5.34
N ALA A 176 -3.86 2.67 6.43
CA ALA A 176 -4.44 1.42 6.94
C ALA A 176 -5.29 0.72 5.88
N TRP A 177 -6.14 1.47 5.17
CA TRP A 177 -6.91 0.94 4.04
C TRP A 177 -6.00 0.37 2.93
N SER A 178 -5.00 1.13 2.48
CA SER A 178 -4.10 0.68 1.41
C SER A 178 -3.32 -0.57 1.80
N THR A 179 -2.93 -0.64 3.07
CA THR A 179 -2.22 -1.77 3.63
C THR A 179 -3.12 -3.02 3.69
N ALA A 180 -4.39 -2.86 4.10
CA ALA A 180 -5.36 -3.95 4.07
C ALA A 180 -5.62 -4.47 2.65
N VAL A 181 -5.68 -3.60 1.63
CA VAL A 181 -5.81 -4.03 0.22
C VAL A 181 -4.62 -4.88 -0.21
N GLU A 182 -3.39 -4.50 0.16
CA GLU A 182 -2.19 -5.31 -0.16
C GLU A 182 -2.24 -6.70 0.52
N VAL A 183 -2.74 -6.79 1.76
CA VAL A 183 -2.94 -8.07 2.47
C VAL A 183 -3.99 -8.94 1.78
N ILE A 184 -5.14 -8.36 1.43
CA ILE A 184 -6.22 -9.08 0.77
C ILE A 184 -5.76 -9.60 -0.60
N GLY A 185 -5.07 -8.78 -1.39
CA GLY A 185 -4.53 -9.21 -2.68
C GLY A 185 -3.60 -10.42 -2.55
N PHE A 186 -2.77 -10.46 -1.51
CA PHE A 186 -1.92 -11.62 -1.24
C PHE A 186 -2.73 -12.89 -0.90
N ILE A 187 -3.76 -12.75 -0.07
CA ILE A 187 -4.64 -13.86 0.32
C ILE A 187 -5.39 -14.41 -0.90
N THR A 188 -5.91 -13.51 -1.73
CA THR A 188 -6.71 -13.91 -2.90
C THR A 188 -5.85 -14.55 -3.99
N GLU A 189 -4.65 -14.04 -4.26
CA GLU A 189 -3.69 -14.66 -5.19
C GLU A 189 -3.26 -16.07 -4.76
N SER A 190 -3.30 -16.36 -3.45
CA SER A 190 -2.80 -17.63 -2.89
C SER A 190 -3.87 -18.74 -2.83
N GLN A 191 -5.12 -18.45 -3.18
CA GLN A 191 -6.25 -19.35 -2.94
C GLN A 191 -7.01 -19.70 -4.23
N PRO A 192 -6.97 -20.97 -4.68
CA PRO A 192 -7.57 -21.41 -5.95
C PRO A 192 -9.09 -21.21 -6.07
N LYS A 193 -9.81 -21.18 -4.94
CA LYS A 193 -11.26 -20.94 -4.90
C LYS A 193 -11.65 -19.49 -5.25
N PHE A 194 -10.69 -18.56 -5.19
CA PHE A 194 -10.89 -17.20 -5.67
C PHE A 194 -10.47 -17.15 -7.14
N GLN A 195 -11.47 -17.21 -8.00
CA GLN A 195 -11.24 -17.13 -9.44
C GLN A 195 -10.70 -15.75 -9.81
N GLN A 196 -9.79 -15.73 -10.79
CA GLN A 196 -9.31 -14.49 -11.41
C GLN A 196 -10.54 -13.76 -12.02
N GLY A 197 -10.89 -12.59 -11.48
CA GLY A 197 -12.10 -11.84 -11.88
C GLY A 197 -13.18 -11.72 -10.79
N ASP A 198 -12.96 -12.24 -9.57
CA ASP A 198 -13.85 -11.95 -8.44
C ASP A 198 -13.72 -10.51 -7.94
N HIS A 199 -14.60 -9.63 -8.42
CA HIS A 199 -14.63 -8.21 -8.07
C HIS A 199 -15.30 -7.92 -6.71
N ARG A 200 -15.78 -8.93 -5.96
CA ARG A 200 -16.45 -8.71 -4.66
C ARG A 200 -15.50 -8.09 -3.65
N TYR A 201 -14.25 -8.56 -3.57
CA TYR A 201 -13.21 -7.99 -2.70
C TYR A 201 -12.88 -6.55 -3.08
N GLU A 202 -12.74 -6.25 -4.37
CA GLU A 202 -12.49 -4.89 -4.85
C GLU A 202 -13.64 -3.95 -4.46
N ARG A 203 -14.89 -4.39 -4.63
CA ARG A 203 -16.07 -3.62 -4.25
C ARG A 203 -16.18 -3.45 -2.74
N ALA A 204 -15.92 -4.50 -1.95
CA ALA A 204 -15.91 -4.43 -0.49
C ALA A 204 -14.86 -3.43 -0.01
N MET A 205 -13.67 -3.42 -0.60
CA MET A 205 -12.62 -2.46 -0.27
C MET A 205 -12.95 -1.05 -0.72
N ALA A 206 -13.60 -0.87 -1.88
CA ALA A 206 -14.07 0.45 -2.30
C ALA A 206 -15.11 1.03 -1.31
N LEU A 207 -16.07 0.21 -0.85
CA LEU A 207 -17.05 0.60 0.17
C LEU A 207 -16.41 0.87 1.52
N ALA A 208 -15.43 0.06 1.93
CA ALA A 208 -14.63 0.32 3.12
C ALA A 208 -13.93 1.68 3.05
N SER A 209 -13.33 2.02 1.91
CA SER A 209 -12.70 3.34 1.72
C SER A 209 -13.69 4.48 1.87
N GLU A 210 -14.92 4.32 1.33
CA GLU A 210 -16.00 5.29 1.46
C GLU A 210 -16.40 5.50 2.93
N ILE A 211 -16.59 4.41 3.68
CA ILE A 211 -16.91 4.47 5.12
C ILE A 211 -15.85 5.25 5.88
N LEU A 212 -14.59 4.92 5.62
CA LEU A 212 -13.44 5.57 6.25
C LEU A 212 -13.32 7.06 5.87
N ALA A 213 -13.63 7.41 4.62
CA ALA A 213 -13.66 8.80 4.15
C ALA A 213 -14.64 9.64 4.96
N ARG A 214 -15.88 9.15 5.06
CA ARG A 214 -16.96 9.88 5.71
C ARG A 214 -16.75 9.97 7.22
N ALA A 215 -16.38 8.86 7.84
CA ALA A 215 -16.29 8.74 9.30
C ALA A 215 -15.09 9.48 9.93
N PHE A 216 -13.99 9.64 9.19
CA PHE A 216 -12.74 10.18 9.75
C PHE A 216 -12.18 11.39 9.01
N GLU A 217 -12.52 11.57 7.74
CA GLU A 217 -11.94 12.63 6.90
C GLU A 217 -12.98 13.66 6.41
N LYS A 218 -14.27 13.44 6.74
CA LYS A 218 -15.39 14.29 6.34
C LYS A 218 -15.45 14.51 4.82
N SER A 219 -15.09 13.50 4.06
CA SER A 219 -15.10 13.49 2.60
C SER A 219 -15.89 12.30 2.05
N ARG A 220 -16.27 12.37 0.78
CA ARG A 220 -16.87 11.26 0.03
C ARG A 220 -15.84 10.70 -0.95
N GLY A 221 -15.98 9.42 -1.27
CA GLY A 221 -15.04 8.64 -2.07
C GLY A 221 -15.65 8.17 -3.39
N ALA A 222 -15.56 6.87 -3.63
CA ALA A 222 -16.01 6.21 -4.86
C ALA A 222 -17.54 6.07 -4.97
N PHE A 223 -18.28 6.23 -3.86
CA PHE A 223 -19.74 6.06 -3.82
C PHE A 223 -20.43 7.32 -3.29
N PRO A 224 -20.25 8.50 -3.90
CA PRO A 224 -20.74 9.76 -3.35
C PRO A 224 -22.27 9.82 -3.27
N ASP A 225 -22.98 9.11 -4.13
CA ASP A 225 -24.44 9.16 -4.23
C ASP A 225 -25.16 8.27 -3.22
N LEU A 226 -24.49 7.28 -2.64
CA LEU A 226 -25.08 6.41 -1.62
C LEU A 226 -25.17 7.12 -0.27
N GLY A 227 -26.28 6.91 0.45
CA GLY A 227 -26.46 7.33 1.83
C GLY A 227 -25.54 6.56 2.80
N ASP A 228 -25.26 7.15 3.95
CA ASP A 228 -24.29 6.58 4.92
C ASP A 228 -24.67 5.17 5.37
N ARG A 229 -25.97 4.93 5.65
CA ARG A 229 -26.48 3.61 6.02
C ARG A 229 -26.43 2.61 4.88
N GLU A 230 -26.63 3.05 3.64
CA GLU A 230 -26.61 2.18 2.47
C GLU A 230 -25.19 1.69 2.19
N VAL A 231 -24.18 2.57 2.31
CA VAL A 231 -22.77 2.19 2.19
C VAL A 231 -22.40 1.15 3.24
N VAL A 232 -22.78 1.38 4.51
CA VAL A 232 -22.50 0.42 5.59
C VAL A 232 -23.22 -0.91 5.35
N ALA A 233 -24.50 -0.89 4.99
CA ALA A 233 -25.26 -2.11 4.72
C ALA A 233 -24.65 -2.91 3.55
N ALA A 234 -24.25 -2.23 2.47
CA ALA A 234 -23.60 -2.87 1.33
C ALA A 234 -22.24 -3.47 1.69
N PHE A 235 -21.44 -2.79 2.51
CA PHE A 235 -20.18 -3.33 3.02
C PHE A 235 -20.41 -4.57 3.88
N LEU A 236 -21.33 -4.51 4.85
CA LEU A 236 -21.60 -5.63 5.76
C LEU A 236 -22.17 -6.86 5.03
N ALA A 237 -22.98 -6.66 3.99
CA ALA A 237 -23.47 -7.76 3.15
C ALA A 237 -22.30 -8.51 2.47
N LEU A 238 -21.35 -7.78 1.90
CA LEU A 238 -20.15 -8.37 1.29
C LEU A 238 -19.21 -8.95 2.34
N ASP A 239 -19.03 -8.32 3.50
CA ASP A 239 -18.20 -8.85 4.59
C ASP A 239 -18.75 -10.18 5.12
N ASN A 240 -20.08 -10.31 5.23
CA ASN A 240 -20.73 -11.56 5.64
C ASN A 240 -20.54 -12.68 4.62
N GLU A 241 -20.55 -12.36 3.32
CA GLU A 241 -20.33 -13.34 2.25
C GLU A 241 -18.86 -13.76 2.14
N LEU A 242 -17.94 -12.80 2.29
CA LEU A 242 -16.50 -13.00 2.07
C LEU A 242 -15.73 -13.40 3.33
N GLY A 243 -16.32 -13.22 4.51
CA GLY A 243 -15.62 -13.35 5.80
C GLY A 243 -14.41 -12.42 5.91
N LEU A 244 -14.45 -11.22 5.31
CA LEU A 244 -13.27 -10.36 5.12
C LEU A 244 -12.65 -9.93 6.45
N LEU A 245 -13.44 -9.30 7.32
CA LEU A 245 -12.98 -8.84 8.63
C LEU A 245 -12.65 -10.03 9.54
N LYS A 246 -13.39 -11.14 9.43
CA LYS A 246 -13.09 -12.39 10.15
C LYS A 246 -11.70 -12.89 9.77
N THR A 247 -11.40 -13.00 8.48
CA THR A 247 -10.11 -13.41 7.94
C THR A 247 -8.98 -12.50 8.43
N LEU A 248 -9.15 -11.18 8.33
CA LEU A 248 -8.16 -10.21 8.82
C LEU A 248 -7.94 -10.31 10.34
N ARG A 249 -8.98 -10.59 11.13
CA ARG A 249 -8.86 -10.76 12.59
C ARG A 249 -8.05 -12.00 12.96
N GLY A 250 -8.28 -13.14 12.33
CA GLY A 250 -7.49 -14.34 12.65
C GLY A 250 -6.07 -14.27 12.11
N LEU A 251 -5.83 -13.60 10.99
CA LEU A 251 -4.48 -13.23 10.57
C LEU A 251 -3.72 -12.47 11.67
N ASN A 252 -4.37 -11.48 12.30
CA ASN A 252 -3.79 -10.73 13.41
C ASN A 252 -3.54 -11.54 14.69
N ALA A 253 -4.32 -12.59 14.93
CA ALA A 253 -4.12 -13.51 16.04
C ALA A 253 -3.00 -14.53 15.74
N ALA A 254 -2.85 -14.95 14.48
CA ALA A 254 -1.76 -15.82 14.01
C ALA A 254 -0.38 -15.18 14.21
N ASP A 255 -0.26 -13.86 14.05
CA ASP A 255 0.98 -13.10 14.27
C ASP A 255 1.65 -13.39 15.63
N LYS A 256 0.86 -13.68 16.68
CA LYS A 256 1.40 -14.04 18.00
C LYS A 256 1.93 -15.48 18.07
N ALA A 257 1.46 -16.36 17.20
CA ALA A 257 1.75 -17.80 17.19
C ALA A 257 2.78 -18.19 16.12
N VAL A 258 2.92 -17.42 15.03
CA VAL A 258 3.81 -17.70 13.91
C VAL A 258 5.22 -17.19 14.21
N THR A 259 6.00 -18.02 14.90
CA THR A 259 7.46 -17.94 14.92
C THR A 259 8.06 -18.87 13.84
N GLU A 260 8.99 -18.32 13.05
CA GLU A 260 9.98 -19.03 12.22
C GLU A 260 9.50 -19.83 10.98
N ARG A 261 9.88 -19.33 9.79
CA ARG A 261 10.23 -20.07 8.54
C ARG A 261 9.32 -21.20 8.02
N ARG A 262 8.10 -21.38 8.51
CA ARG A 262 7.17 -22.45 8.08
C ARG A 262 5.98 -21.91 7.29
N ASN A 263 5.35 -22.76 6.49
CA ASN A 263 4.02 -22.52 5.92
C ASN A 263 3.03 -22.60 7.07
N ALA A 264 1.99 -21.77 7.08
CA ALA A 264 0.95 -21.80 8.11
C ALA A 264 -0.42 -21.89 7.46
N ILE A 265 -1.28 -22.77 7.95
CA ILE A 265 -2.69 -22.82 7.62
C ILE A 265 -3.46 -22.26 8.80
N LEU A 266 -4.28 -21.26 8.52
CA LEU A 266 -5.16 -20.59 9.46
C LEU A 266 -6.57 -21.15 9.27
N ILE A 267 -7.12 -21.77 10.31
CA ILE A 267 -8.44 -22.38 10.28
C ILE A 267 -9.37 -21.55 11.18
N PHE A 268 -10.42 -21.03 10.59
CA PHE A 268 -11.37 -20.12 11.23
C PHE A 268 -12.68 -20.84 11.54
N SER A 269 -12.69 -21.59 12.65
CA SER A 269 -13.90 -22.20 13.17
C SER A 269 -14.89 -21.14 13.68
N GLY A 270 -16.17 -21.26 13.34
CA GLY A 270 -17.20 -20.23 13.53
C GLY A 270 -17.44 -19.75 14.98
N SER A 271 -16.78 -20.33 15.99
CA SER A 271 -17.16 -20.12 17.40
C SER A 271 -16.05 -19.84 18.42
N ARG A 272 -14.80 -19.50 18.05
CA ARG A 272 -13.88 -18.55 18.79
C ARG A 272 -12.38 -18.86 18.77
N GLU A 273 -11.90 -19.95 18.19
CA GLU A 273 -10.45 -20.21 18.16
C GLU A 273 -9.91 -20.33 16.74
N LEU A 274 -8.89 -19.52 16.47
CA LEU A 274 -8.03 -19.65 15.31
C LEU A 274 -7.10 -20.85 15.57
N ASP A 275 -7.27 -21.93 14.80
CA ASP A 275 -6.27 -23.00 14.76
C ASP A 275 -5.20 -22.64 13.71
N VAL A 276 -3.93 -22.74 14.12
CA VAL A 276 -2.76 -22.43 13.29
C VAL A 276 -1.95 -23.70 13.14
N ARG A 277 -2.02 -24.32 11.97
CA ARG A 277 -1.22 -25.52 11.64
C ARG A 277 0.00 -25.11 10.84
N THR A 278 1.19 -25.52 11.25
CA THR A 278 2.44 -25.17 10.55
C THR A 278 3.05 -26.36 9.82
N TYR A 279 3.56 -26.11 8.61
CA TYR A 279 4.13 -27.12 7.72
C TYR A 279 5.49 -26.68 7.20
N ARG A 280 6.45 -27.60 7.15
CA ARG A 280 7.80 -27.31 6.63
C ARG A 280 7.82 -27.26 5.10
N ASP A 281 7.08 -28.17 4.46
CA ASP A 281 7.02 -28.31 3.00
C ASP A 281 5.74 -27.65 2.43
N SER A 282 5.85 -27.02 1.27
CA SER A 282 4.73 -26.32 0.61
C SER A 282 3.73 -27.29 -0.02
N THR A 283 4.18 -28.45 -0.49
CA THR A 283 3.34 -29.52 -1.04
C THR A 283 2.49 -30.14 0.06
N ASP A 284 3.10 -30.39 1.23
CA ASP A 284 2.38 -30.90 2.39
C ASP A 284 1.38 -29.87 2.94
N ALA A 285 1.74 -28.59 2.95
CA ALA A 285 0.81 -27.52 3.32
C ALA A 285 -0.38 -27.42 2.35
N LEU A 286 -0.14 -27.61 1.05
CA LEU A 286 -1.21 -27.61 0.04
C LEU A 286 -2.11 -28.84 0.18
N ARG A 287 -1.54 -30.02 0.43
CA ARG A 287 -2.32 -31.25 0.68
C ARG A 287 -3.19 -31.10 1.93
N ALA A 288 -2.60 -30.60 3.01
CA ALA A 288 -3.31 -30.36 4.25
C ALA A 288 -4.39 -29.29 4.09
N LEU A 289 -4.18 -28.24 3.29
CA LEU A 289 -5.21 -27.25 2.97
C LEU A 289 -6.44 -27.94 2.36
N PHE A 290 -6.26 -28.80 1.36
CA PHE A 290 -7.38 -29.51 0.73
C PHE A 290 -8.08 -30.50 1.67
N GLU A 291 -7.34 -31.15 2.58
CA GLU A 291 -7.92 -32.02 3.60
C GLU A 291 -8.74 -31.23 4.62
N LEU A 292 -8.19 -30.10 5.09
CA LEU A 292 -8.83 -29.20 6.04
C LEU A 292 -10.08 -28.52 5.47
N GLU A 293 -10.06 -28.13 4.19
CA GLU A 293 -11.25 -27.59 3.52
C GLU A 293 -12.38 -28.62 3.40
N LYS A 294 -12.04 -29.93 3.34
CA LYS A 294 -13.03 -31.02 3.36
C LYS A 294 -13.49 -31.35 4.78
N GLU A 295 -12.59 -31.32 5.75
CA GLU A 295 -12.86 -31.61 7.16
C GLU A 295 -13.69 -30.50 7.82
N PHE A 296 -13.46 -29.25 7.41
CA PHE A 296 -14.13 -28.06 7.94
C PHE A 296 -14.81 -27.25 6.82
N PRO A 297 -15.87 -27.78 6.19
CA PRO A 297 -16.52 -27.14 5.04
C PRO A 297 -17.13 -25.77 5.39
N ASP A 298 -17.52 -25.57 6.65
CA ASP A 298 -18.10 -24.32 7.17
C ASP A 298 -17.06 -23.36 7.77
N SER A 299 -15.76 -23.69 7.68
CA SER A 299 -14.68 -22.87 8.21
C SER A 299 -13.87 -22.24 7.08
N ASP A 300 -13.43 -21.00 7.29
CA ASP A 300 -12.47 -20.39 6.38
C ASP A 300 -11.11 -21.03 6.65
N VAL A 301 -10.50 -21.62 5.63
CA VAL A 301 -9.15 -22.19 5.71
C VAL A 301 -8.24 -21.39 4.77
N VAL A 302 -7.17 -20.80 5.32
CA VAL A 302 -6.27 -19.88 4.61
C VAL A 302 -4.83 -20.37 4.73
N LEU A 303 -4.17 -20.65 3.60
CA LEU A 303 -2.75 -21.01 3.54
C LEU A 303 -1.87 -19.76 3.38
N VAL A 304 -0.86 -19.65 4.24
CA VAL A 304 0.24 -18.69 4.19
C VAL A 304 1.53 -19.46 3.91
N LYS A 305 2.09 -19.37 2.71
CA LYS A 305 3.26 -20.17 2.31
C LYS A 305 4.59 -19.64 2.88
N ALA A 306 5.58 -20.50 3.03
CA ALA A 306 6.94 -20.19 3.47
C ALA A 306 7.83 -19.59 2.36
N ASP A 307 7.53 -19.85 1.10
CA ASP A 307 8.21 -19.24 -0.05
C ASP A 307 7.75 -17.79 -0.31
N THR A 308 6.85 -17.28 0.53
CA THR A 308 6.66 -15.84 0.68
C THR A 308 8.00 -15.20 1.03
N SER A 309 8.40 -14.21 0.24
CA SER A 309 9.73 -13.60 0.38
C SER A 309 9.97 -13.16 1.82
N ASP A 310 11.22 -13.15 2.30
CA ASP A 310 11.52 -12.65 3.66
C ASP A 310 10.95 -11.23 3.90
N ASP A 311 10.84 -10.43 2.85
CA ASP A 311 10.13 -9.16 2.88
C ASP A 311 8.60 -9.26 3.06
N VAL A 312 7.93 -10.31 2.57
CA VAL A 312 6.51 -10.58 2.85
C VAL A 312 6.35 -11.03 4.29
N ARG A 313 7.31 -11.74 4.90
CA ARG A 313 7.27 -12.07 6.34
C ARG A 313 7.49 -10.84 7.24
N LEU A 314 8.50 -10.02 6.92
CA LEU A 314 8.78 -8.78 7.63
C LEU A 314 7.69 -7.74 7.41
N ALA A 315 7.19 -7.65 6.16
CA ALA A 315 6.04 -6.84 5.88
C ALA A 315 4.78 -7.45 6.51
N PHE A 316 4.61 -8.78 6.62
CA PHE A 316 3.47 -9.42 7.29
C PHE A 316 3.36 -8.92 8.73
N ARG A 317 4.46 -8.86 9.49
CA ARG A 317 4.48 -8.27 10.85
C ARG A 317 3.98 -6.82 10.90
N ASN A 318 4.39 -5.99 9.94
CA ASN A 318 3.92 -4.59 9.84
C ASN A 318 2.50 -4.48 9.24
N TYR A 319 2.12 -5.39 8.35
CA TYR A 319 0.80 -5.53 7.73
C TYR A 319 -0.23 -5.98 8.78
N PHE A 320 0.16 -6.80 9.77
CA PHE A 320 -0.72 -7.23 10.85
C PHE A 320 -1.06 -6.09 11.80
N SER A 321 -0.09 -5.26 12.22
CA SER A 321 -0.41 -4.06 13.01
C SER A 321 -1.36 -3.13 12.25
N ASP A 322 -1.13 -2.97 10.95
CA ASP A 322 -1.94 -2.09 10.10
C ASP A 322 -3.32 -2.69 9.78
N ALA A 323 -3.44 -4.01 9.71
CA ALA A 323 -4.71 -4.72 9.58
C ALA A 323 -5.56 -4.60 10.85
N ARG A 324 -4.92 -4.59 12.04
CA ARG A 324 -5.64 -4.28 13.31
C ARG A 324 -6.19 -2.87 13.27
N ASP A 325 -5.40 -1.91 12.83
CA ASP A 325 -5.86 -0.52 12.68
C ASP A 325 -6.99 -0.40 11.67
N PHE A 326 -6.90 -1.09 10.52
CA PHE A 326 -7.98 -1.13 9.54
C PHE A 326 -9.28 -1.68 10.13
N ILE A 327 -9.23 -2.84 10.81
CA ILE A 327 -10.42 -3.46 11.42
C ILE A 327 -11.05 -2.52 12.44
N ARG A 328 -10.26 -1.95 13.35
CA ARG A 328 -10.73 -0.99 14.35
C ARG A 328 -11.39 0.23 13.69
N LEU A 329 -10.75 0.81 12.68
CA LEU A 329 -11.29 1.95 11.94
C LEU A 329 -12.60 1.59 11.22
N MET A 330 -12.72 0.38 10.69
CA MET A 330 -13.95 -0.09 10.06
C MET A 330 -15.09 -0.25 11.06
N GLU A 331 -14.84 -0.87 12.22
CA GLU A 331 -15.84 -1.02 13.29
C GLU A 331 -16.33 0.34 13.79
N GLU A 332 -15.41 1.25 14.11
CA GLU A 332 -15.71 2.63 14.51
C GLU A 332 -16.44 3.40 13.40
N GLY A 333 -16.02 3.23 12.14
CA GLY A 333 -16.60 3.89 10.97
C GLY A 333 -18.04 3.46 10.72
N CYS A 334 -18.29 2.14 10.71
CA CYS A 334 -19.63 1.58 10.60
C CYS A 334 -20.55 2.07 11.72
N ALA A 335 -20.07 2.09 12.96
CA ALA A 335 -20.85 2.59 14.10
C ALA A 335 -21.23 4.07 13.95
N LYS A 336 -20.27 4.94 13.58
CA LYS A 336 -20.49 6.37 13.35
C LYS A 336 -21.53 6.65 12.27
N LEU A 337 -21.47 5.91 11.16
CA LEU A 337 -22.36 6.11 10.01
C LEU A 337 -23.74 5.45 10.21
N SER A 338 -23.85 4.43 11.06
CA SER A 338 -25.13 3.78 11.37
C SER A 338 -25.96 4.56 12.39
N ASN A 339 -25.32 5.24 13.35
CA ASN A 339 -25.97 5.98 14.45
C ASN A 339 -25.56 7.47 14.50
N PRO A 340 -26.25 8.37 13.76
CA PRO A 340 -25.94 9.80 13.75
C PRO A 340 -26.15 10.54 15.09
N LYS A 341 -26.91 9.96 16.03
CA LYS A 341 -27.36 10.64 17.27
C LYS A 341 -26.34 10.61 18.43
N GLY A 342 -25.20 9.93 18.30
CA GLY A 342 -24.20 9.81 19.38
C GLY A 342 -23.17 10.95 19.47
N LEU A 343 -23.17 11.90 18.53
CA LEU A 343 -22.14 12.95 18.45
C LEU A 343 -22.44 14.25 19.23
N ALA A 344 -23.61 14.35 19.89
CA ALA A 344 -23.97 15.54 20.65
C ALA A 344 -23.48 15.53 22.12
N ASP A 345 -23.18 14.36 22.71
CA ASP A 345 -22.99 14.25 24.18
C ASP A 345 -21.56 13.98 24.65
N VAL A 346 -20.55 14.07 23.78
CA VAL A 346 -19.14 14.06 24.21
C VAL A 346 -18.58 15.48 24.26
N LYS A 347 -19.19 16.34 25.09
CA LYS A 347 -18.58 17.58 25.57
C LYS A 347 -18.79 17.75 27.07
N ASN A 348 -17.66 17.71 27.79
CA ASN A 348 -17.41 18.11 29.18
C ASN A 348 -18.05 17.29 30.33
N PRO A 349 -17.26 16.44 31.04
CA PRO A 349 -17.47 16.24 32.45
C PRO A 349 -16.97 17.50 33.19
N LYS A 350 -17.93 18.28 33.71
CA LYS A 350 -17.68 19.38 34.64
C LYS A 350 -16.88 18.88 35.86
N LEU A 351 -15.85 19.63 36.23
CA LEU A 351 -15.35 19.66 37.61
C LEU A 351 -16.52 20.05 38.52
N SER A 352 -17.00 19.10 39.32
CA SER A 352 -17.72 19.41 40.55
C SER A 352 -16.75 19.24 41.72
N ALA A 353 -16.11 20.33 42.12
CA ALA A 353 -15.47 20.43 43.41
C ALA A 353 -16.55 20.31 44.50
N LYS A 354 -16.45 19.26 45.33
CA LYS A 354 -17.18 19.18 46.59
C LYS A 354 -16.53 20.16 47.57
N LYS A 355 -17.31 21.15 48.00
CA LYS A 355 -17.16 21.76 49.32
C LYS A 355 -17.64 20.75 50.36
N GLN A 356 -16.76 20.38 51.28
CA GLN A 356 -17.00 20.36 52.73
C GLN A 356 -15.67 20.20 53.44
#